data_AF-A0A0N6WF26-F1
#
_entry.id   AF-A0A0N6WF26-F1
#
_cell.length_a   1.000
_cell.length_b   1.000
_cell.length_c   1.000
_cell.angle_alpha   90.00
_cell.angle_beta   90.00
_cell.angle_gamma   90.00
#
_symmetry.space_group_name_H-M   'P 1'
#
loop_
_entity.id
_entity.type
_entity.pdbx_description
1 polymer ?
#
loop_
_entity_poly.entity_id
_entity_poly.type
_entity_poly.pdbx_seq_one_letter_code
_entity_poly.pdbx_strand_id
1 'polypeptide(L)'
;MGSCGYKKLSMDMNAGYIRAARIHLPSAVEKIAFDRFHVAKQLGEVVDKTRQNEHPHLPVESRHQAKGTRFLWQYSDKLDDRFRQEKLMWLRAQMKLTSQCWALKELAKDIWNRPWSEKNGVTGRDGWRWRLTVTFP
;
A
#
# COMPACT_ATOMS: atom_id res chain seq x y z
N MET A 1 13.72 18.74 -32.99
CA MET A 1 12.96 17.52 -32.66
C MET A 1 12.04 17.84 -31.50
N GLY A 2 10.73 17.85 -31.74
CA GLY A 2 9.74 18.29 -30.77
C GLY A 2 9.70 17.35 -29.57
N SER A 3 10.12 17.84 -28.41
CA SER A 3 9.87 17.17 -27.13
C SER A 3 8.37 17.19 -26.87
N CYS A 4 7.68 16.10 -27.21
CA CYS A 4 6.35 15.81 -26.70
C CYS A 4 6.48 15.62 -25.18
N GLY A 5 6.38 16.73 -24.44
CA GLY A 5 6.72 16.82 -23.04
C GLY A 5 5.59 16.29 -22.17
N TYR A 6 5.55 14.98 -21.93
CA TYR A 6 4.71 14.44 -20.87
C TYR A 6 5.19 15.00 -19.52
N LYS A 7 4.31 15.72 -18.83
CA LYS A 7 4.62 16.30 -17.51
C LYS A 7 4.80 15.22 -16.45
N LYS A 8 4.05 14.12 -16.55
CA LYS A 8 4.05 12.99 -15.61
C LYS A 8 3.63 11.69 -16.28
N LEU A 9 4.08 10.57 -15.73
CA LEU A 9 3.81 9.22 -16.17
C LEU A 9 3.33 8.41 -14.96
N SER A 10 2.04 8.04 -14.95
CA SER A 10 1.54 7.06 -13.99
C SER A 10 1.89 5.67 -14.48
N MET A 11 2.49 4.81 -13.64
CA MET A 11 2.86 3.45 -14.04
C MET A 11 2.70 2.44 -12.91
N ASP A 12 2.66 1.17 -13.31
CA ASP A 12 2.78 0.03 -12.40
C ASP A 12 4.19 -0.05 -11.78
N MET A 13 4.28 -0.58 -10.56
CA MET A 13 5.53 -0.78 -9.81
C MET A 13 6.40 -1.94 -10.33
N ASN A 14 6.07 -2.50 -11.50
CA ASN A 14 6.81 -3.58 -12.11
C ASN A 14 8.19 -3.10 -12.61
N ALA A 15 9.24 -3.81 -12.20
CA ALA A 15 10.63 -3.51 -12.53
C ALA A 15 10.92 -3.42 -14.04
N GLY A 16 10.15 -4.13 -14.89
CA GLY A 16 10.25 -4.01 -16.34
C GLY A 16 9.82 -2.63 -16.85
N TYR A 17 8.68 -2.13 -16.37
CA TYR A 17 8.17 -0.81 -16.74
C TYR A 17 9.02 0.33 -16.18
N ILE A 18 9.52 0.18 -14.95
CA ILE A 18 10.46 1.14 -14.35
C ILE A 18 11.75 1.22 -15.18
N ARG A 19 12.30 0.08 -15.62
CA ARG A 19 13.50 0.05 -16.48
C ARG A 19 13.24 0.66 -17.85
N ALA A 20 12.15 0.30 -18.51
CA ALA A 20 11.78 0.87 -19.81
C ALA A 20 11.60 2.39 -19.71
N ALA A 21 10.94 2.88 -18.66
CA ALA A 21 10.77 4.31 -18.46
C ALA A 21 12.09 5.04 -18.22
N ARG A 22 13.03 4.44 -17.47
CA ARG A 22 14.37 5.01 -17.28
C ARG A 22 15.18 5.10 -18.57
N ILE A 23 15.00 4.14 -19.49
CA ILE A 23 15.71 4.12 -20.78
C ILE A 23 15.11 5.13 -21.75
N HIS A 24 13.77 5.24 -21.80
CA HIS A 24 13.08 6.04 -22.83
C HIS A 24 12.68 7.45 -22.39
N LEU A 25 12.62 7.74 -21.07
CA LEU A 25 12.27 9.08 -20.59
C LEU A 25 13.48 9.81 -19.98
N PRO A 26 13.86 10.99 -20.51
CA PRO A 26 14.76 11.89 -19.82
C PRO A 26 14.11 12.39 -18.53
N SER A 27 14.85 12.32 -17.42
CA SER A 27 14.38 12.60 -16.06
C SER A 27 13.20 11.73 -15.61
N ALA A 28 13.18 10.45 -16.01
CA ALA A 28 12.11 9.50 -15.67
C ALA A 28 11.77 9.49 -14.17
N VAL A 29 12.77 9.50 -13.29
CA VAL A 29 12.58 9.43 -11.83
C VAL A 29 11.71 10.58 -11.30
N GLU A 30 11.75 11.74 -11.93
CA GLU A 30 10.98 12.92 -11.50
C GLU A 30 9.55 12.93 -12.04
N LYS A 31 9.30 12.15 -13.09
CA LYS A 31 8.02 12.11 -13.82
C LYS A 31 7.18 10.90 -13.46
N ILE A 32 7.79 9.87 -12.87
CA ILE A 32 7.11 8.63 -12.47
C ILE A 32 6.24 8.87 -11.24
N ALA A 33 4.95 8.60 -11.39
CA ALA A 33 4.01 8.43 -10.29
C ALA A 33 3.55 6.97 -10.26
N PHE A 34 3.50 6.36 -9.08
CA PHE A 34 2.91 5.04 -8.93
C PHE A 34 1.40 5.14 -8.76
N ASP A 35 0.67 4.30 -9.46
CA ASP A 35 -0.78 4.24 -9.34
C ASP A 35 -1.20 3.62 -8.00
N ARG A 36 -2.17 4.26 -7.35
CA ARG A 36 -2.72 3.88 -6.04
C ARG A 36 -3.20 2.44 -6.01
N PHE A 37 -3.82 1.95 -7.09
CA PHE A 37 -4.38 0.60 -7.12
C PHE A 37 -3.30 -0.47 -7.01
N HIS A 38 -2.18 -0.28 -7.69
CA HIS A 38 -1.07 -1.22 -7.67
C HIS A 38 -0.37 -1.25 -6.31
N VAL A 39 -0.17 -0.08 -5.68
CA VAL A 39 0.38 0.00 -4.32
C VAL A 39 -0.56 -0.67 -3.31
N ALA A 40 -1.86 -0.38 -3.37
CA ALA A 40 -2.86 -0.98 -2.49
C ALA A 40 -2.94 -2.50 -2.64
N LYS A 41 -2.85 -3.00 -3.89
CA LYS A 41 -2.80 -4.44 -4.19
C LYS A 41 -1.58 -5.10 -3.55
N GLN A 42 -0.38 -4.54 -3.74
CA GLN A 42 0.84 -5.08 -3.15
C GLN A 42 0.79 -5.11 -1.62
N LEU A 43 0.29 -4.05 -0.98
CA LEU A 43 0.10 -4.02 0.48
C LEU A 43 -0.89 -5.09 0.95
N GLY A 44 -1.97 -5.33 0.19
CA GLY A 44 -2.90 -6.42 0.45
C GLY A 44 -2.24 -7.81 0.34
N GLU A 45 -1.42 -8.02 -0.68
CA GLU A 45 -0.67 -9.27 -0.88
C GLU A 45 0.36 -9.50 0.24
N VAL A 46 1.05 -8.46 0.72
CA VAL A 46 1.98 -8.56 1.85
C VAL A 46 1.24 -8.99 3.12
N VAL A 47 0.09 -8.39 3.41
CA VAL A 47 -0.74 -8.80 4.56
C VAL A 47 -1.19 -10.27 4.43
N ASP A 48 -1.66 -10.68 3.25
CA ASP A 48 -2.10 -12.06 3.01
C ASP A 48 -0.95 -13.07 3.15
N LYS A 49 0.26 -12.75 2.67
CA LYS A 49 1.46 -13.59 2.81
C LYS A 49 1.91 -13.70 4.26
N THR A 50 1.98 -12.57 4.99
CA THR A 50 2.33 -12.58 6.42
C THR A 50 1.32 -13.39 7.23
N ARG A 51 0.02 -13.28 6.91
CA ARG A 51 -1.03 -14.10 7.52
C ARG A 51 -0.82 -15.60 7.25
N GLN A 52 -0.53 -15.99 6.00
CA GLN A 52 -0.25 -17.38 5.66
C GLN A 52 0.97 -17.94 6.40
N ASN A 53 2.00 -17.11 6.60
CA ASN A 53 3.19 -17.50 7.33
C ASN A 53 2.94 -17.60 8.84
N GLU A 54 2.14 -16.71 9.44
CA GLU A 54 1.90 -16.66 10.89
C GLU A 54 0.81 -17.65 11.34
N HIS A 55 -0.19 -17.93 10.51
CA HIS A 55 -1.30 -18.85 10.80
C HIS A 55 -0.89 -20.27 11.25
N PRO A 56 0.10 -20.96 10.63
CA PRO A 56 0.54 -22.28 11.09
C PRO A 56 1.30 -22.24 12.43
N HIS A 57 1.80 -21.07 12.85
CA HIS A 57 2.50 -20.92 14.14
C HIS A 57 1.54 -20.63 15.30
N LEU A 58 0.25 -20.44 15.04
CA LEU A 58 -0.76 -20.24 16.08
C LEU A 58 -1.07 -21.56 16.83
N PRO A 59 -1.43 -21.47 18.13
CA PRO A 59 -2.02 -22.56 18.88
C PRO A 59 -3.21 -23.18 18.14
N VAL A 60 -3.43 -24.49 18.30
CA VAL A 60 -4.47 -25.24 17.57
C VAL A 60 -5.85 -24.60 17.74
N GLU A 61 -6.22 -24.26 18.97
CA GLU A 61 -7.49 -23.60 19.31
C GLU A 61 -7.64 -22.25 18.58
N SER A 62 -6.62 -21.39 18.65
CA SER A 62 -6.59 -20.10 17.94
C SER A 62 -6.62 -20.26 16.43
N ARG A 63 -6.03 -21.33 15.88
CA ARG A 63 -6.01 -21.61 14.43
C ARG A 63 -7.40 -21.91 13.88
N HIS A 64 -8.22 -22.64 14.64
CA HIS A 64 -9.61 -22.89 14.25
C HIS A 64 -10.42 -21.59 14.23
N GLN A 65 -10.24 -20.73 15.23
CA GLN A 65 -10.93 -19.43 15.31
C GLN A 65 -10.45 -18.43 14.24
N ALA A 66 -9.16 -18.48 13.88
CA ALA A 66 -8.57 -17.65 12.83
C ALA A 66 -8.89 -18.12 11.40
N LYS A 67 -9.43 -19.33 11.24
CA LYS A 67 -9.83 -19.86 9.93
C LYS A 67 -10.96 -19.01 9.33
N GLY A 68 -10.87 -18.74 8.03
CA GLY A 68 -11.87 -17.95 7.30
C GLY A 68 -11.83 -16.44 7.57
N THR A 69 -10.84 -15.94 8.31
CA THR A 69 -10.76 -14.52 8.68
C THR A 69 -10.00 -13.65 7.67
N ARG A 70 -9.58 -14.22 6.54
CA ARG A 70 -8.85 -13.51 5.46
C ARG A 70 -9.50 -12.16 5.10
N PHE A 71 -10.82 -12.18 4.90
CA PHE A 71 -11.55 -10.99 4.48
C PHE A 71 -11.56 -9.90 5.54
N LEU A 72 -11.47 -10.23 6.84
CA LEU A 72 -11.43 -9.24 7.92
C LEU A 72 -10.20 -8.34 7.83
N TRP A 73 -9.06 -8.87 7.36
CA TRP A 73 -7.85 -8.09 7.10
C TRP A 73 -7.91 -7.23 5.83
N GLN A 74 -8.90 -7.47 4.96
CA GLN A 74 -9.05 -6.69 3.74
C GLN A 74 -9.81 -5.38 3.99
N TYR A 75 -10.77 -5.41 4.92
CA TYR A 75 -11.55 -4.25 5.33
C TYR A 75 -10.75 -3.24 6.15
N SER A 76 -11.21 -1.99 6.15
CA SER A 76 -10.69 -0.93 7.03
C SER A 76 -11.34 -1.00 8.41
N ASP A 77 -10.75 -0.29 9.37
CA ASP A 77 -11.24 -0.21 10.75
C ASP A 77 -12.66 0.39 10.86
N LYS A 78 -13.12 1.08 9.81
CA LYS A 78 -14.44 1.73 9.73
C LYS A 78 -15.60 0.77 9.45
N LEU A 79 -15.45 -0.51 9.76
CA LEU A 79 -16.55 -1.47 9.67
C LEU A 79 -17.63 -1.10 10.70
N ASP A 80 -18.88 -1.01 10.25
CA ASP A 80 -20.04 -0.64 11.08
C ASP A 80 -20.52 -1.80 11.99
N ASP A 81 -20.01 -3.01 11.74
CA ASP A 81 -20.40 -4.24 12.44
C ASP A 81 -19.49 -4.51 13.66
N ARG A 82 -20.06 -4.33 14.86
CA ARG A 82 -19.37 -4.53 16.15
C ARG A 82 -18.74 -5.93 16.28
N PHE A 83 -19.42 -6.98 15.81
CA PHE A 83 -18.89 -8.35 15.89
C PHE A 83 -17.61 -8.51 15.06
N ARG A 84 -17.53 -7.82 13.91
CA ARG A 84 -16.31 -7.85 13.08
C ARG A 84 -15.17 -7.09 13.74
N GLN A 85 -15.46 -5.97 14.41
CA GLN A 85 -14.46 -5.20 15.14
C GLN A 85 -13.88 -6.02 16.30
N GLU A 86 -14.72 -6.63 17.13
CA GLU A 86 -14.27 -7.49 18.24
C GLU A 86 -13.41 -8.65 17.74
N LYS A 87 -13.87 -9.31 16.65
CA LYS A 87 -13.11 -10.40 16.03
C LYS A 87 -11.78 -9.92 15.44
N LEU A 88 -11.74 -8.73 14.84
CA LEU A 88 -10.51 -8.13 14.34
C LEU A 88 -9.56 -7.76 15.48
N MET A 89 -10.06 -7.21 16.59
CA MET A 89 -9.25 -6.92 17.77
C MET A 89 -8.61 -8.18 18.35
N TRP A 90 -9.38 -9.26 18.46
CA TRP A 90 -8.86 -10.56 18.88
C TRP A 90 -7.78 -11.09 17.92
N LEU A 91 -8.02 -11.03 16.61
CA LEU A 91 -7.06 -11.46 15.59
C LEU A 91 -5.76 -10.65 15.65
N ARG A 92 -5.84 -9.34 15.89
CA ARG A 92 -4.67 -8.46 16.04
C ARG A 92 -3.82 -8.82 17.26
N ALA A 93 -4.44 -9.32 18.33
CA ALA A 93 -3.71 -9.81 19.50
C ALA A 93 -2.97 -11.14 19.23
N GLN A 94 -3.56 -12.03 18.41
CA GLN A 94 -2.99 -13.33 18.08
C GLN A 94 -1.93 -13.27 16.97
N MET A 95 -2.14 -12.44 15.95
CA MET A 95 -1.31 -12.36 14.74
C MET A 95 -0.60 -10.99 14.67
N LYS A 96 0.49 -10.86 15.43
CA LYS A 96 1.19 -9.58 15.62
C LYS A 96 1.81 -9.07 14.32
N LEU A 97 2.45 -9.95 13.54
CA LEU A 97 3.10 -9.55 12.29
C LEU A 97 2.05 -9.13 11.25
N THR A 98 0.98 -9.92 11.15
CA THR A 98 -0.15 -9.61 10.27
C THR A 98 -0.81 -8.29 10.66
N SER A 99 -0.98 -8.03 11.96
CA SER A 99 -1.49 -6.75 12.47
C SER A 99 -0.60 -5.57 12.13
N GLN A 100 0.73 -5.72 12.17
CA GLN A 100 1.66 -4.66 11.79
C GLN A 100 1.56 -4.34 10.30
N CYS A 101 1.56 -5.36 9.44
CA CYS A 101 1.37 -5.19 8.00
C CYS A 101 0.02 -4.54 7.68
N TRP A 102 -1.04 -4.93 8.39
CA TRP A 102 -2.36 -4.34 8.23
C TRP A 102 -2.39 -2.87 8.64
N ALA A 103 -1.75 -2.51 9.76
CA ALA A 103 -1.64 -1.12 10.19
C ALA A 103 -0.88 -0.26 9.15
N LEU A 104 0.20 -0.79 8.57
CA LEU A 104 0.93 -0.11 7.48
C LEU A 104 0.05 0.09 6.24
N LYS A 105 -0.78 -0.90 5.89
CA LYS A 105 -1.76 -0.79 4.81
C LYS A 105 -2.79 0.31 5.10
N GLU A 106 -3.30 0.42 6.33
CA GLU A 106 -4.24 1.49 6.69
C GLU A 106 -3.57 2.87 6.68
N LEU A 107 -2.34 2.99 7.21
CA LEU A 107 -1.55 4.22 7.12
C LEU A 107 -1.32 4.65 5.67
N ALA A 108 -1.04 3.69 4.78
CA ALA A 108 -0.92 3.98 3.35
C ALA A 108 -2.23 4.51 2.77
N LYS A 109 -3.40 3.98 3.16
CA LYS A 109 -4.70 4.53 2.74
C LYS A 109 -4.84 6.01 3.10
N ASP A 110 -4.45 6.38 4.33
CA ASP A 110 -4.53 7.75 4.81
C ASP A 110 -3.63 8.70 4.03
N ILE A 111 -2.47 8.23 3.57
CA ILE A 111 -1.56 8.98 2.71
C ILE A 111 -2.27 9.49 1.43
N TRP A 112 -3.18 8.71 0.83
CA TRP A 112 -3.97 9.15 -0.33
C TRP A 112 -5.17 10.02 0.00
N ASN A 113 -5.67 10.00 1.24
CA ASN A 113 -6.83 10.79 1.66
C ASN A 113 -6.45 12.17 2.20
N ARG A 114 -5.15 12.46 2.37
CA ARG A 114 -4.69 13.77 2.86
C ARG A 114 -4.88 14.85 1.78
N PRO A 115 -5.63 15.93 2.05
CA PRO A 115 -5.59 17.11 1.20
C PRO A 115 -4.17 17.69 1.24
N TRP A 116 -3.63 18.03 0.07
CA TRP A 116 -2.32 18.63 -0.04
C TRP A 116 -2.33 20.01 0.65
N SER A 117 -1.44 20.22 1.61
CA SER A 117 -1.27 21.50 2.31
C SER A 117 -0.19 22.32 1.61
N GLU A 118 -0.55 23.55 1.21
CA GLU A 118 0.31 24.51 0.49
C GLU A 118 1.58 24.96 1.24
N LYS A 119 1.79 24.53 2.49
CA LYS A 119 2.88 25.04 3.34
C LYS A 119 4.30 24.70 2.87
N ASN A 120 4.47 23.89 1.82
CA ASN A 120 5.78 23.54 1.25
C ASN A 120 6.07 24.19 -0.12
N GLY A 121 5.46 25.33 -0.43
CA GLY A 121 6.05 26.30 -1.37
C GLY A 121 6.30 25.83 -2.81
N VAL A 122 5.55 24.86 -3.32
CA VAL A 122 5.58 24.52 -4.75
C VAL A 122 4.19 24.73 -5.33
N THR A 123 3.96 25.95 -5.83
CA THR A 123 2.78 26.31 -6.60
C THR A 123 2.78 25.51 -7.91
N GLY A 124 1.83 24.59 -8.06
CA GLY A 124 1.66 23.85 -9.30
C GLY A 124 0.56 22.80 -9.17
N ARG A 125 -0.43 22.87 -10.07
CA ARG A 125 -1.62 22.00 -10.18
C ARG A 125 -1.26 20.54 -10.50
N ASP A 126 -0.53 19.90 -9.60
CA ASP A 126 0.26 18.74 -9.95
C ASP A 126 0.30 17.69 -8.82
N GLY A 127 -0.88 17.28 -8.34
CA GLY A 127 -1.10 16.35 -7.22
C GLY A 127 -0.69 14.87 -7.38
N TRP A 128 0.52 14.57 -7.85
CA TRP A 128 1.03 13.17 -7.96
C TRP A 128 2.51 12.99 -7.61
N ARG A 129 3.16 13.99 -6.98
CA ARG A 129 4.59 13.94 -6.67
C ARG A 129 4.85 13.11 -5.40
N TRP A 130 4.83 11.79 -5.53
CA TRP A 130 5.45 10.89 -4.55
C TRP A 130 6.97 10.92 -4.75
N ARG A 131 7.68 11.81 -4.04
CA ARG A 131 9.14 11.68 -3.92
C ARG A 131 9.43 10.56 -2.93
N LEU A 132 9.27 9.33 -3.39
CA LEU A 132 9.97 8.19 -2.81
C LEU A 132 11.38 8.25 -3.41
N THR A 133 12.30 8.98 -2.78
CA THR A 133 13.73 8.67 -2.90
C THR A 133 13.95 7.30 -2.27
N VAL A 134 13.56 6.24 -2.98
CA VAL A 134 14.01 4.90 -2.65
C VAL A 134 15.31 4.72 -3.38
N THR A 135 16.39 5.09 -2.71
CA THR A 135 17.70 4.48 -2.96
C THR A 135 17.58 3.03 -2.50
N PHE A 136 17.18 2.14 -3.41
CA PHE A 136 17.52 0.73 -3.26
C PHE A 136 18.98 0.57 -3.72
N PRO A 137 19.83 -0.15 -2.96
CA PRO A 137 21.14 -0.56 -3.42
C PRO A 137 21.06 -1.46 -4.66
#